data_AF-A0A3B9QZC0-F1
#
_entry.id   AF-A0A3B9QZC0-F1
#
_cell.length_a   1.000
_cell.length_b   1.000
_cell.length_c   1.000
_cell.angle_alpha   90.00
_cell.angle_beta   90.00
_cell.angle_gamma   90.00
#
_symmetry.space_group_name_H-M   'P 1'
#
loop_
_entity.id
_entity.type
_entity.pdbx_description
1 polymer ?
#
loop_
_entity_poly.entity_id
_entity_poly.type
_entity_poly.pdbx_seq_one_letter_code
_entity_poly.pdbx_strand_id
1 'polypeptide(L)'
;FIEQSRLGGALPSGMPGVLAAQQAWTRATPVMTHLAPLLDPEPGQTVAIETALEGWHLHGLLENVGSNGQILWSVDALSPWVMLRAWCVHLLLNTDSGAPSHETHLVDAVGVIRFPAQEDAVAKLRSLIEVYREGLCRPVPFFPRSAWAYVSAAKNPLGKAQRIWMGSEYAAAVGESADPFFALAFRDRLETALDGEFEGLAAQVFGTPARLVKEARG
;
A
#
# COMPACT_ATOMS: atom_id res chain seq x y z
N PHE A 1 -8.39 23.70 -12.27
CA PHE A 1 -8.73 22.86 -11.10
C PHE A 1 -9.63 23.58 -10.09
N ILE A 2 -9.16 24.57 -9.32
CA ILE A 2 -9.98 25.19 -8.24
C ILE A 2 -11.34 25.74 -8.73
N GLU A 3 -11.35 26.52 -9.81
CA GLU A 3 -12.59 27.03 -10.40
C GLU A 3 -13.52 25.91 -10.90
N GLN A 4 -12.94 24.86 -11.51
CA GLN A 4 -13.70 23.70 -11.96
C GLN A 4 -14.31 22.91 -10.80
N SER A 5 -13.57 22.71 -9.70
CA SER A 5 -14.07 22.06 -8.49
C SER A 5 -15.14 22.90 -7.77
N ARG A 6 -15.01 24.24 -7.81
CA ARG A 6 -16.02 25.17 -7.28
C ARG A 6 -17.31 25.13 -8.10
N LEU A 7 -17.21 25.22 -9.42
CA LEU A 7 -18.35 25.17 -10.33
C LEU A 7 -19.02 23.79 -10.34
N GLY A 8 -18.26 22.72 -10.11
CA GLY A 8 -18.75 21.35 -9.99
C GLY A 8 -19.36 21.01 -8.62
N GLY A 9 -19.44 21.96 -7.67
CA GLY A 9 -20.02 21.73 -6.34
C GLY A 9 -19.19 20.84 -5.41
N ALA A 10 -17.95 20.49 -5.78
CA ALA A 10 -17.05 19.67 -4.95
C ALA A 10 -16.42 20.47 -3.80
N LEU A 11 -16.49 21.80 -3.86
CA LEU A 11 -16.04 22.70 -2.79
C LEU A 11 -17.24 23.46 -2.21
N PRO A 12 -17.30 23.64 -0.87
CA PRO A 12 -18.27 24.54 -0.26
C PRO A 12 -18.20 25.95 -0.87
N SER A 13 -19.29 26.69 -0.82
CA SER A 13 -19.29 28.08 -1.28
C SER A 13 -18.51 29.00 -0.34
N GLY A 14 -17.99 30.10 -0.89
CA GLY A 14 -17.32 31.16 -0.12
C GLY A 14 -15.98 30.74 0.53
N MET A 15 -15.66 31.36 1.66
CA MET A 15 -14.38 31.17 2.37
C MET A 15 -14.08 29.71 2.77
N PRO A 16 -15.05 28.91 3.23
CA PRO A 16 -14.80 27.49 3.50
C PRO A 16 -14.27 26.71 2.28
N GLY A 17 -14.76 27.00 1.07
CA GLY A 17 -14.26 26.40 -0.17
C GLY A 17 -12.84 26.80 -0.52
N VAL A 18 -12.50 28.07 -0.30
CA VAL A 18 -11.13 28.58 -0.48
C VAL A 18 -10.16 27.88 0.46
N LEU A 19 -10.52 27.75 1.75
CA LEU A 19 -9.71 27.06 2.75
C LEU A 19 -9.55 25.56 2.43
N ALA A 20 -10.62 24.89 2.02
CA ALA A 20 -10.57 23.48 1.61
C ALA A 20 -9.63 23.28 0.40
N ALA A 21 -9.71 24.16 -0.61
CA ALA A 21 -8.82 24.12 -1.76
C ALA A 21 -7.36 24.38 -1.36
N GLN A 22 -7.12 25.33 -0.46
CA GLN A 22 -5.78 25.64 0.03
C GLN A 22 -5.19 24.45 0.81
N GLN A 23 -5.97 23.81 1.68
CA GLN A 23 -5.55 22.60 2.41
C GLN A 23 -5.24 21.43 1.47
N ALA A 24 -6.03 21.25 0.41
CA ALA A 24 -5.75 20.23 -0.61
C ALA A 24 -4.41 20.51 -1.30
N TRP A 25 -4.15 21.76 -1.69
CA TRP A 25 -2.85 22.16 -2.26
C TRP A 25 -1.69 21.97 -1.28
N THR A 26 -1.86 22.36 -0.02
CA THR A 26 -0.82 22.16 1.00
C THR A 26 -0.44 20.69 1.15
N ARG A 27 -1.38 19.76 1.02
CA ARG A 27 -1.10 18.32 1.04
C ARG A 27 -0.45 17.81 -0.26
N ALA A 28 -0.83 18.35 -1.42
CA ALA A 28 -0.31 17.92 -2.70
C ALA A 28 1.10 18.47 -3.01
N THR A 29 1.44 19.67 -2.53
CA THR A 29 2.70 20.33 -2.86
C THR A 29 3.95 19.49 -2.57
N PRO A 30 4.12 18.88 -1.38
CA PRO A 30 5.29 18.04 -1.10
C PRO A 30 5.39 16.83 -2.04
N VAL A 31 4.26 16.18 -2.33
CA VAL A 31 4.20 15.05 -3.27
C VAL A 31 4.66 15.49 -4.65
N MET A 32 4.19 16.65 -5.14
CA MET A 32 4.60 17.18 -6.44
C MET A 32 6.09 17.53 -6.48
N THR A 33 6.65 18.06 -5.39
CA THR A 33 8.09 18.33 -5.28
C THR A 33 8.90 17.04 -5.41
N HIS A 34 8.46 15.94 -4.82
CA HIS A 34 9.14 14.64 -4.93
C HIS A 34 8.86 13.92 -6.25
N LEU A 35 7.70 14.16 -6.86
CA LEU A 35 7.31 13.58 -8.14
C LEU A 35 8.05 14.22 -9.32
N ALA A 36 8.21 15.55 -9.32
CA ALA A 36 8.74 16.30 -10.46
C ALA A 36 10.09 15.78 -11.02
N PRO A 37 11.08 15.39 -10.19
CA PRO A 37 12.34 14.84 -10.70
C PRO A 37 12.23 13.46 -11.36
N LEU A 38 11.13 12.73 -11.11
CA LEU A 38 10.91 11.40 -11.67
C LEU A 38 10.15 11.43 -13.01
N LEU A 39 9.50 12.54 -13.33
CA LEU A 39 8.71 12.67 -14.55
C LEU A 39 9.64 12.83 -15.75
N ASP A 40 9.53 11.88 -16.68
CA ASP A 40 10.17 11.99 -17.99
C ASP A 40 9.43 13.03 -18.88
N PRO A 41 10.13 13.63 -19.87
CA PRO A 41 9.49 14.47 -20.87
C PRO A 41 8.44 13.72 -21.68
N GLU A 42 8.69 12.45 -21.95
CA GLU A 42 7.72 11.54 -22.55
C GLU A 42 6.82 10.96 -21.45
N PRO A 43 5.48 11.06 -21.58
CA PRO A 43 4.58 10.55 -20.57
C PRO A 43 4.70 9.02 -20.46
N GLY A 44 4.63 8.50 -19.23
CA GLY A 44 4.55 7.07 -19.00
C GLY A 44 3.34 6.47 -19.73
N GLN A 45 3.52 5.26 -20.26
CA GLN A 45 2.49 4.55 -21.00
C GLN A 45 1.67 3.64 -20.08
N THR A 46 0.53 3.19 -20.59
CA THR A 46 -0.24 2.10 -19.98
C THR A 46 0.28 0.78 -20.53
N VAL A 47 0.74 -0.11 -19.65
CA VAL A 47 1.22 -1.46 -20.00
C VAL A 47 0.18 -2.48 -19.53
N ALA A 48 -0.31 -3.29 -20.47
CA ALA A 48 -1.16 -4.44 -20.16
C ALA A 48 -0.27 -5.64 -19.83
N ILE A 49 -0.47 -6.24 -18.66
CA ILE A 49 0.27 -7.40 -18.21
C ILE A 49 -0.68 -8.56 -18.01
N GLU A 50 -0.28 -9.71 -18.53
CA GLU A 50 -0.96 -10.99 -18.34
C GLU A 50 0.05 -12.02 -17.84
N THR A 51 -0.24 -12.64 -16.71
CA THR A 51 0.62 -13.68 -16.14
C THR A 51 -0.19 -14.84 -15.60
N ALA A 52 0.28 -16.06 -15.88
CA ALA A 52 -0.34 -17.29 -15.42
C ALA A 52 0.41 -17.86 -14.20
N LEU A 53 -0.32 -18.14 -13.13
CA LEU A 53 0.21 -18.60 -11.84
C LEU A 53 -0.65 -19.76 -11.34
N GLU A 54 -0.19 -21.01 -11.49
CA GLU A 54 -0.82 -22.21 -10.92
C GLU A 54 -2.35 -22.28 -11.12
N GLY A 55 -2.81 -22.12 -12.36
CA GLY A 55 -4.23 -22.16 -12.72
C GLY A 55 -4.97 -20.84 -12.55
N TRP A 56 -4.31 -19.79 -12.06
CA TRP A 56 -4.81 -18.42 -12.07
C TRP A 56 -4.24 -17.66 -13.25
N HIS A 57 -5.04 -16.75 -13.80
CA HIS A 57 -4.60 -15.77 -14.77
C HIS A 57 -4.81 -14.39 -14.16
N LEU A 58 -3.71 -13.66 -13.96
CA LEU A 58 -3.75 -12.29 -13.51
C LEU A 58 -3.66 -11.37 -14.73
N HIS A 59 -4.58 -10.42 -14.81
CA HIS A 59 -4.57 -9.35 -15.79
C HIS A 59 -4.45 -8.01 -15.05
N GLY A 60 -3.56 -7.15 -15.50
CA GLY A 60 -3.37 -5.82 -14.94
C GLY A 60 -3.12 -4.78 -16.01
N LEU A 61 -3.68 -3.59 -15.80
CA LEU A 61 -3.34 -2.39 -16.56
C LEU A 61 -2.52 -1.49 -15.64
N LEU A 62 -1.24 -1.37 -15.97
CA LEU A 62 -0.29 -0.58 -15.21
C LEU A 62 -0.10 0.78 -15.90
N GLU A 63 -0.55 1.84 -15.24
CA GLU A 63 -0.40 3.21 -15.73
C GLU A 63 0.97 3.80 -15.31
N ASN A 64 1.37 4.86 -16.00
CA ASN A 64 2.58 5.65 -15.72
C ASN A 64 3.87 4.81 -15.73
N VAL A 65 3.98 3.87 -16.66
CA VAL A 65 5.17 3.03 -16.84
C VAL A 65 6.06 3.66 -17.91
N GLY A 66 7.25 4.09 -17.54
CA GLY A 66 8.26 4.66 -18.44
C GLY A 66 9.60 3.94 -18.36
N SER A 67 10.62 4.48 -19.05
CA SER A 67 12.00 3.98 -18.98
C SER A 67 12.59 4.05 -17.57
N ASN A 68 12.18 5.03 -16.76
CA ASN A 68 12.63 5.16 -15.38
C ASN A 68 11.86 4.25 -14.39
N GLY A 69 10.94 3.42 -14.87
CA GLY A 69 10.06 2.60 -14.04
C GLY A 69 8.62 3.08 -14.02
N GLN A 70 7.81 2.40 -13.22
CA GLN A 70 6.44 2.82 -12.93
C GLN A 70 6.41 3.86 -11.82
N ILE A 71 5.62 4.92 -12.00
CA ILE A 71 5.45 5.97 -10.99
C ILE A 71 4.06 5.90 -10.37
N LEU A 72 4.02 5.70 -9.06
CA LEU A 72 2.81 5.70 -8.23
C LEU A 72 2.92 6.83 -7.21
N TRP A 73 1.79 7.42 -6.81
CA TRP A 73 1.80 8.46 -5.78
C TRP A 73 0.58 8.40 -4.85
N SER A 74 0.74 8.96 -3.67
CA SER A 74 -0.32 9.16 -2.68
C SER A 74 -0.20 10.55 -2.05
N VAL A 75 -1.32 11.27 -1.96
CA VAL A 75 -1.42 12.52 -1.19
C VAL A 75 -1.71 12.30 0.29
N ASP A 76 -2.05 11.06 0.66
CA ASP A 76 -2.20 10.60 2.03
C ASP A 76 -0.96 9.80 2.46
N ALA A 77 -0.82 9.59 3.77
CA ALA A 77 0.23 8.72 4.30
C ALA A 77 0.13 7.32 3.69
N LEU A 78 1.28 6.67 3.45
CA LEU A 78 1.34 5.31 2.93
C LEU A 78 0.75 4.31 3.93
N SER A 79 -0.55 4.08 3.79
CA SER A 79 -1.28 3.09 4.56
C SER A 79 -0.86 1.68 4.14
N PRO A 80 -1.11 0.66 4.98
CA PRO A 80 -0.86 -0.73 4.62
C PRO A 80 -1.53 -1.14 3.30
N TRP A 81 -2.70 -0.59 2.99
CA TRP A 81 -3.42 -0.87 1.74
C TRP A 81 -2.77 -0.23 0.52
N VAL A 82 -2.32 1.02 0.64
CA VAL A 82 -1.56 1.69 -0.44
C VAL A 82 -0.28 0.91 -0.72
N MET A 83 0.41 0.49 0.34
CA MET A 83 1.62 -0.30 0.21
C MET A 83 1.37 -1.67 -0.43
N LEU A 84 0.34 -2.40 0.03
CA LEU A 84 0.00 -3.70 -0.53
C LEU A 84 -0.33 -3.59 -2.03
N ARG A 85 -1.11 -2.58 -2.41
CA ARG A 85 -1.45 -2.33 -3.82
C ARG A 85 -0.20 -2.02 -4.65
N ALA A 86 0.66 -1.13 -4.17
CA ALA A 86 1.89 -0.77 -4.85
C ALA A 86 2.83 -1.98 -5.00
N TRP A 87 2.91 -2.82 -3.96
CA TRP A 87 3.71 -4.04 -3.99
C TRP A 87 3.17 -5.07 -4.99
N CYS A 88 1.87 -5.35 -4.99
CA CYS A 88 1.27 -6.28 -5.96
C CYS A 88 1.48 -5.81 -7.40
N VAL A 89 1.28 -4.51 -7.66
CA VAL A 89 1.50 -3.90 -8.98
C VAL A 89 2.96 -3.99 -9.40
N HIS A 90 3.89 -3.72 -8.50
CA HIS A 90 5.32 -3.85 -8.77
C HIS A 90 5.73 -5.30 -9.07
N LEU A 91 5.21 -6.27 -8.31
CA LEU A 91 5.47 -7.67 -8.61
C LEU A 91 4.89 -8.06 -9.98
N LEU A 92 3.70 -7.58 -10.33
CA LEU A 92 3.10 -7.82 -11.63
C LEU A 92 3.95 -7.24 -12.77
N LEU A 93 4.44 -5.99 -12.61
CA LEU A 93 5.40 -5.37 -13.54
C LEU A 93 6.62 -6.27 -13.77
N ASN A 94 7.14 -6.87 -12.70
CA ASN A 94 8.30 -7.76 -12.73
C ASN A 94 8.02 -9.14 -13.34
N THR A 95 6.77 -9.48 -13.65
CA THR A 95 6.46 -10.70 -14.41
C THR A 95 6.55 -10.52 -15.92
N ASP A 96 6.51 -9.28 -16.42
CA ASP A 96 6.58 -8.99 -17.85
C ASP A 96 8.02 -8.65 -18.27
N SER A 97 8.69 -9.60 -18.93
CA SER A 97 10.04 -9.38 -19.47
C SER A 97 10.11 -8.30 -20.56
N GLY A 98 8.97 -7.95 -21.17
CA GLY A 98 8.86 -6.91 -22.20
C GLY A 98 8.58 -5.51 -21.66
N ALA A 99 8.38 -5.36 -20.34
CA ALA A 99 8.17 -4.05 -19.73
C ALA A 99 9.39 -3.14 -19.95
N PRO A 100 9.18 -1.82 -20.17
CA PRO A 100 10.28 -0.87 -20.44
C PRO A 100 11.22 -0.68 -19.24
N SER A 101 10.77 -1.05 -18.04
CA SER A 101 11.54 -1.07 -16.80
C SER A 101 10.83 -1.96 -15.78
N HIS A 102 11.61 -2.47 -14.82
CA HIS A 102 11.16 -3.33 -13.74
C HIS A 102 11.21 -2.65 -12.37
N GLU A 103 11.44 -1.33 -12.35
CA GLU A 103 11.42 -0.52 -11.14
C GLU A 103 10.04 0.11 -10.90
N THR A 104 9.72 0.36 -9.63
CA THR A 104 8.53 1.13 -9.26
C THR A 104 8.90 2.17 -8.21
N HIS A 105 8.45 3.41 -8.39
CA HIS A 105 8.63 4.51 -7.45
C HIS A 105 7.30 4.86 -6.83
N LEU A 106 7.18 4.75 -5.51
CA LEU A 106 6.02 5.16 -4.74
C LEU A 106 6.31 6.48 -4.03
N VAL A 107 5.62 7.54 -4.44
CA VAL A 107 5.82 8.90 -3.96
C VAL A 107 4.75 9.26 -2.93
N ASP A 108 5.16 9.80 -1.78
CA ASP A 108 4.25 10.45 -0.83
C ASP A 108 4.79 11.83 -0.41
N ALA A 109 4.14 12.44 0.59
CA ALA A 109 4.55 13.75 1.08
C ALA A 109 5.91 13.74 1.83
N VAL A 110 6.44 12.56 2.17
CA VAL A 110 7.72 12.39 2.86
C VAL A 110 8.86 12.21 1.86
N GLY A 111 8.60 11.51 0.76
CA GLY A 111 9.61 11.27 -0.27
C GLY A 111 9.24 10.18 -1.25
N VAL A 112 10.29 9.56 -1.81
CA VAL A 112 10.19 8.51 -2.82
C VAL A 112 10.67 7.19 -2.23
N ILE A 113 9.85 6.14 -2.36
CA ILE A 113 10.23 4.77 -2.04
C ILE A 113 10.45 4.02 -3.34
N ARG A 114 11.68 3.56 -3.55
CA ARG A 114 12.07 2.79 -4.75
C ARG A 114 11.92 1.30 -4.48
N PHE A 115 11.18 0.63 -5.36
CA PHE A 115 11.10 -0.83 -5.45
C PHE A 115 11.99 -1.27 -6.62
N PRO A 116 13.16 -1.90 -6.34
CA PRO A 116 14.05 -2.39 -7.39
C PRO A 116 13.49 -3.65 -8.04
N ALA A 117 14.02 -4.02 -9.21
CA ALA A 117 13.64 -5.25 -9.90
C ALA A 117 13.66 -6.48 -8.97
N GLN A 118 12.68 -7.37 -9.14
CA GLN A 118 12.44 -8.56 -8.33
C GLN A 118 12.51 -9.81 -9.21
N GLU A 119 13.62 -10.52 -9.16
CA GLU A 119 13.79 -11.77 -9.93
C GLU A 119 12.81 -12.87 -9.50
N ASP A 120 12.41 -12.89 -8.23
CA ASP A 120 11.49 -13.86 -7.65
C ASP A 120 10.01 -13.39 -7.65
N ALA A 121 9.66 -12.41 -8.49
CA ALA A 121 8.33 -11.79 -8.52
C ALA A 121 7.19 -12.81 -8.67
N VAL A 122 7.35 -13.79 -9.56
CA VAL A 122 6.40 -14.89 -9.77
C VAL A 122 6.18 -15.71 -8.50
N ALA A 123 7.25 -16.04 -7.78
CA ALA A 123 7.18 -16.81 -6.54
C ALA A 123 6.50 -15.99 -5.44
N LYS A 124 6.83 -14.71 -5.31
CA LYS A 124 6.19 -13.81 -4.34
C LYS A 124 4.69 -13.62 -4.63
N LEU A 125 4.31 -13.43 -5.89
CA LEU A 125 2.88 -13.34 -6.29
C LEU A 125 2.13 -14.63 -5.98
N ARG A 126 2.73 -15.79 -6.27
CA ARG A 126 2.16 -17.10 -5.91
C ARG A 126 1.88 -17.16 -4.41
N SER A 127 2.84 -16.80 -3.58
CA SER A 127 2.67 -16.78 -2.12
C SER A 127 1.55 -15.84 -1.67
N LEU A 128 1.31 -14.70 -2.34
CA LEU A 128 0.16 -13.83 -2.04
C LEU A 128 -1.18 -14.46 -2.48
N ILE A 129 -1.20 -15.13 -3.62
CA ILE A 129 -2.38 -15.86 -4.11
C ILE A 129 -2.75 -17.00 -3.17
N GLU A 130 -1.77 -17.72 -2.61
CA GLU A 130 -2.01 -18.79 -1.64
C GLU A 130 -2.73 -18.27 -0.39
N VAL A 131 -2.29 -17.14 0.17
CA VAL A 131 -2.97 -16.48 1.29
C VAL A 131 -4.39 -16.05 0.92
N TYR A 132 -4.56 -15.47 -0.28
CA TYR A 132 -5.88 -15.10 -0.77
C TYR A 132 -6.82 -16.29 -0.91
N ARG A 133 -6.34 -17.39 -1.51
CA ARG A 133 -7.09 -18.65 -1.66
C ARG A 133 -7.52 -19.21 -0.32
N GLU A 134 -6.63 -19.19 0.67
CA GLU A 134 -6.97 -19.63 2.02
C GLU A 134 -8.02 -18.72 2.67
N GLY A 135 -7.92 -17.40 2.47
CA GLY A 135 -8.90 -16.41 2.91
C GLY A 135 -10.31 -16.61 2.32
N LEU A 136 -10.43 -17.26 1.16
CA LEU A 136 -11.72 -17.64 0.58
C LEU A 136 -12.35 -18.86 1.28
N CYS A 137 -11.56 -19.67 1.98
CA CYS A 137 -12.02 -20.88 2.66
C CYS A 137 -12.23 -20.67 4.16
N ARG A 138 -11.42 -19.83 4.81
CA ARG A 138 -11.50 -19.53 6.25
C ARG A 138 -11.01 -18.12 6.57
N PRO A 139 -11.37 -17.55 7.74
CA PRO A 139 -10.71 -16.37 8.26
C PRO A 139 -9.22 -16.63 8.51
N VAL A 140 -8.37 -15.91 7.78
CA VAL A 140 -6.91 -15.89 7.94
C VAL A 140 -6.54 -14.76 8.91
N PRO A 141 -5.71 -14.99 9.95
CA PRO A 141 -5.34 -13.99 10.95
C PRO A 141 -4.34 -12.97 10.38
N PHE A 142 -4.74 -12.24 9.34
CA PHE A 142 -3.98 -11.16 8.74
C PHE A 142 -4.72 -9.84 8.91
N PHE A 143 -4.15 -8.96 9.74
CA PHE A 143 -4.75 -7.68 10.12
C PHE A 143 -3.83 -6.55 9.63
N PRO A 144 -4.13 -5.86 8.52
CA PRO A 144 -3.16 -5.07 7.79
C PRO A 144 -2.44 -3.98 8.60
N ARG A 145 -3.14 -3.28 9.49
CA ARG A 145 -2.54 -2.22 10.33
C ARG A 145 -1.61 -2.82 11.38
N SER A 146 -2.05 -3.88 12.06
CA SER A 146 -1.26 -4.60 13.06
C SER A 146 -0.05 -5.29 12.43
N ALA A 147 -0.23 -5.91 11.26
CA ALA A 147 0.82 -6.57 10.49
C ALA A 147 1.88 -5.56 10.02
N TRP A 148 1.45 -4.40 9.51
CA TRP A 148 2.37 -3.33 9.13
C TRP A 148 3.17 -2.81 10.32
N ALA A 149 2.51 -2.60 11.47
CA ALA A 149 3.17 -2.18 12.70
C ALA A 149 4.15 -3.24 13.24
N TYR A 150 3.82 -4.53 13.06
CA TYR A 150 4.68 -5.65 13.40
C TYR A 150 5.98 -5.59 12.59
N VAL A 151 5.91 -5.63 11.26
CA VAL A 151 7.11 -5.68 10.40
C VAL A 151 7.92 -4.39 10.40
N SER A 152 7.29 -3.25 10.70
CA SER A 152 7.98 -1.95 10.74
C SER A 152 8.71 -1.69 12.06
N ALA A 153 8.44 -2.48 13.11
CA ALA A 153 8.97 -2.24 14.44
C ALA A 153 10.39 -2.81 14.62
N ALA A 154 11.35 -1.96 15.00
CA ALA A 154 12.69 -2.41 15.34
C ALA A 154 12.80 -3.08 16.73
N LYS A 155 11.88 -2.74 17.64
CA LYS A 155 11.86 -3.26 19.03
C LYS A 155 10.43 -3.59 19.43
N ASN A 156 10.27 -4.74 20.09
CA ASN A 156 8.98 -5.28 20.51
C ASN A 156 7.89 -5.27 19.39
N PRO A 157 8.11 -5.98 18.26
CA PRO A 157 7.15 -6.04 17.16
C PRO A 157 5.74 -6.44 17.59
N LEU A 158 5.62 -7.50 18.38
CA LEU A 158 4.32 -8.00 18.84
C LEU A 158 3.61 -6.97 19.73
N GLY A 159 4.32 -6.32 20.66
CA GLY A 159 3.74 -5.24 21.48
C GLY A 159 3.37 -3.97 20.70
N LYS A 160 3.94 -3.75 19.50
CA LYS A 160 3.50 -2.70 18.58
C LYS A 160 2.22 -3.11 17.84
N ALA A 161 2.19 -4.33 17.32
CA ALA A 161 1.01 -4.91 16.68
C ALA A 161 -0.19 -4.96 17.65
N GLN A 162 0.00 -5.46 18.87
CA GLN A 162 -1.03 -5.54 19.91
C GLN A 162 -1.65 -4.18 20.24
N ARG A 163 -0.85 -3.11 20.26
CA ARG A 163 -1.36 -1.74 20.49
C ARG A 163 -2.26 -1.26 19.35
N ILE A 164 -1.93 -1.64 18.11
CA ILE A 164 -2.78 -1.32 16.95
C ILE A 164 -4.05 -2.18 16.94
N TRP A 165 -3.92 -3.46 17.29
CA TRP A 165 -5.01 -4.41 17.36
C TRP A 165 -6.04 -4.04 18.42
N MET A 166 -5.62 -3.86 19.67
CA MET A 166 -6.51 -3.51 20.78
C MET A 166 -6.93 -2.04 20.75
N GLY A 167 -6.10 -1.17 20.17
CA GLY A 167 -6.25 0.28 20.28
C GLY A 167 -5.90 0.78 21.68
N SER A 168 -6.19 2.05 21.92
CA SER A 168 -6.19 2.64 23.26
C SER A 168 -7.11 3.87 23.28
N GLU A 169 -7.57 4.26 24.47
CA GLU A 169 -8.40 5.47 24.66
C GLU A 169 -7.68 6.77 24.23
N TYR A 170 -6.34 6.72 24.17
CA TYR A 170 -5.51 7.84 23.74
C TYR A 170 -5.05 7.73 22.27
N ALA A 171 -5.42 6.66 21.55
CA ALA A 171 -5.04 6.49 20.16
C ALA A 171 -5.93 7.33 19.24
N ALA A 172 -5.32 7.89 18.18
CA ALA A 172 -6.05 8.67 17.18
C ALA A 172 -7.05 7.83 16.34
N ALA A 173 -6.93 6.51 16.39
CA ALA A 173 -7.78 5.57 15.67
C ALA A 173 -8.20 4.43 16.58
N VAL A 174 -9.42 3.93 16.37
CA VAL A 174 -9.92 2.73 17.05
C VAL A 174 -9.01 1.54 16.73
N GLY A 175 -8.91 0.63 17.71
CA GLY A 175 -8.20 -0.64 17.56
C GLY A 175 -8.72 -1.42 16.34
N GLU A 176 -7.82 -2.07 15.63
CA GLU A 176 -8.16 -2.85 14.44
C GLU A 176 -9.12 -4.01 14.76
N SER A 177 -9.06 -4.57 15.97
CA SER A 177 -10.00 -5.59 16.47
C SER A 177 -11.46 -5.14 16.51
N ALA A 178 -11.71 -3.82 16.57
CA ALA A 178 -13.06 -3.27 16.57
C ALA A 178 -13.69 -3.18 15.17
N ASP A 179 -12.94 -3.50 14.12
CA ASP A 179 -13.52 -3.69 12.79
C ASP A 179 -14.60 -4.79 12.86
N PRO A 180 -15.83 -4.54 12.36
CA PRO A 180 -16.93 -5.50 12.51
C PRO A 180 -16.64 -6.88 11.90
N PHE A 181 -15.86 -6.95 10.81
CA PHE A 181 -15.53 -8.21 10.16
C PHE A 181 -14.52 -9.00 10.98
N PHE A 182 -13.49 -8.33 11.50
CA PHE A 182 -12.51 -8.98 12.38
C PHE A 182 -13.13 -9.38 13.72
N ALA A 183 -13.91 -8.49 14.33
CA ALA A 183 -14.65 -8.76 15.56
C ALA A 183 -15.54 -9.99 15.43
N LEU A 184 -16.26 -10.14 14.31
CA LEU A 184 -17.13 -11.29 14.06
C LEU A 184 -16.35 -12.58 13.78
N ALA A 185 -15.32 -12.51 12.92
CA ALA A 185 -14.59 -13.68 12.43
C ALA A 185 -13.64 -14.27 13.49
N PHE A 186 -13.15 -13.44 14.41
CA PHE A 186 -12.21 -13.84 15.46
C PHE A 186 -12.78 -13.69 16.87
N ARG A 187 -14.11 -13.53 17.02
CA ARG A 187 -14.81 -13.29 18.30
C ARG A 187 -14.37 -14.20 19.46
N ASP A 188 -14.11 -15.47 19.17
CA ASP A 188 -13.78 -16.47 20.19
C ASP A 188 -12.28 -16.46 20.57
N ARG A 189 -11.47 -15.65 19.89
CA ARG A 189 -10.01 -15.56 20.10
C ARG A 189 -9.43 -14.16 19.89
N LEU A 190 -10.20 -13.09 20.10
CA LEU A 190 -9.73 -11.71 19.84
C LEU A 190 -8.44 -11.37 20.60
N GLU A 191 -8.30 -11.82 21.85
CA GLU A 191 -7.12 -11.56 22.67
C GLU A 191 -5.87 -12.31 22.21
N THR A 192 -6.06 -13.44 21.53
CA THR A 192 -4.98 -14.32 21.06
C THR A 192 -4.90 -14.38 19.53
N ALA A 193 -5.52 -13.42 18.82
CA ALA A 193 -5.58 -13.41 17.35
C ALA A 193 -4.24 -13.11 16.69
N LEU A 194 -3.34 -12.41 17.41
CA LEU A 194 -1.97 -12.16 16.98
C LEU A 194 -1.08 -13.34 17.40
N ASP A 195 -1.31 -14.50 16.79
CA ASP A 195 -0.57 -15.75 17.01
C ASP A 195 0.60 -15.91 16.03
N GLY A 196 1.26 -17.07 16.04
CA GLY A 196 2.38 -17.35 15.13
C GLY A 196 1.99 -17.37 13.65
N GLU A 197 0.73 -17.65 13.33
CA GLU A 197 0.24 -17.60 11.94
C GLU A 197 0.17 -16.14 11.47
N PHE A 198 -0.35 -15.24 12.32
CA PHE A 198 -0.31 -13.80 12.06
C PHE A 198 1.12 -13.30 11.81
N GLU A 199 2.09 -13.72 12.62
CA GLU A 199 3.50 -13.30 12.45
C GLU A 199 4.07 -13.73 11.10
N GLY A 200 3.82 -14.99 10.72
CA GLY A 200 4.24 -15.54 9.42
C GLY A 200 3.62 -14.78 8.26
N LEU A 201 2.31 -14.52 8.31
CA LEU A 201 1.58 -13.77 7.28
C LEU A 201 2.05 -12.32 7.18
N ALA A 202 2.28 -11.65 8.31
CA ALA A 202 2.79 -10.29 8.33
C ALA A 202 4.16 -10.19 7.64
N ALA A 203 5.08 -11.11 7.96
CA ALA A 203 6.40 -11.18 7.33
C ALA A 203 6.31 -11.52 5.83
N GLN A 204 5.46 -12.47 5.45
CA GLN A 204 5.26 -12.88 4.06
C GLN A 204 4.70 -11.75 3.19
N VAL A 205 3.66 -11.05 3.66
CA VAL A 205 2.95 -10.04 2.87
C VAL A 205 3.67 -8.69 2.89
N PHE A 206 4.15 -8.24 4.06
CA PHE A 206 4.69 -6.89 4.24
C PHE A 206 6.18 -6.82 4.55
N GLY A 207 6.88 -7.94 4.76
CA GLY A 207 8.29 -7.93 5.16
C GLY A 207 9.19 -7.20 4.16
N THR A 208 9.08 -7.53 2.86
CA THR A 208 9.87 -6.86 1.81
C THR A 208 9.48 -5.39 1.65
N PRO A 209 8.18 -5.03 1.49
CA PRO A 209 7.76 -3.64 1.42
C PRO A 209 8.22 -2.78 2.61
N ALA A 210 8.08 -3.27 3.84
CA ALA A 210 8.48 -2.54 5.04
C ALA A 210 9.99 -2.30 5.12
N ARG A 211 10.80 -3.27 4.67
CA ARG A 211 12.25 -3.10 4.54
C ARG A 211 12.60 -1.98 3.57
N LEU A 212 11.98 -1.95 2.38
CA LEU A 212 12.20 -0.93 1.37
C LEU A 212 11.81 0.48 1.88
N VAL A 213 10.71 0.57 2.63
CA VAL A 213 10.29 1.83 3.28
C VAL A 213 11.33 2.30 4.30
N LYS A 214 11.85 1.39 5.12
CA LYS A 214 12.87 1.72 6.13
C LYS A 214 14.16 2.20 5.46
N GLU A 215 14.63 1.49 4.43
CA GLU A 215 15.82 1.88 3.67
C GLU A 215 15.67 3.27 3.03
N ALA A 216 14.48 3.61 2.53
CA ALA A 216 14.19 4.93 1.95
C ALA A 216 14.07 6.06 2.99
N ARG A 217 13.74 5.73 4.26
CA ARG A 217 13.41 6.73 5.29
C ARG A 217 14.46 6.88 6.41
N GLY A 218 15.47 6.02 6.45
CA GLY A 218 16.53 6.01 7.49
C GLY A 218 16.08 5.36 8.78
#